data_AF-A0AA38Z0N3-F1
#
_entry.id   AF-A0AA38Z0N3-F1
#
_cell.length_a   1.000
_cell.length_b   1.000
_cell.length_c   1.000
_cell.angle_alpha   90.00
_cell.angle_beta   90.00
_cell.angle_gamma   90.00
#
_symmetry.space_group_name_H-M   'P 1'
#
loop_
_entity.id
_entity.type
_entity.pdbx_description
1 polymer ?
#
loop_
_entity_poly.entity_id
_entity_poly.type
_entity_poly.pdbx_seq_one_letter_code
_entity_poly.pdbx_strand_id
1 'polypeptide(L)'
;MVTGRPTSCPSNGPSILDVNLPSITIPNGQYSVSLTRSVTNVGAVDSEYKAVIDPPPGVAIKVEPDRLVFFQSRSFLSSPGEHGILFRKLDLV
;
A
#
# COMPACT_ATOMS: atom_id res chain seq x y z
N MET A 1 -25.34 17.41 0.48
CA MET A 1 -26.35 17.20 -0.58
C MET A 1 -26.39 15.71 -0.89
N VAL A 2 -27.49 15.04 -0.58
CA VAL A 2 -27.78 13.67 -1.04
C VAL A 2 -28.91 13.82 -2.05
N THR A 3 -28.68 13.48 -3.31
CA THR A 3 -29.71 13.57 -4.35
C THR A 3 -30.66 12.39 -4.14
N GLY A 4 -31.96 12.64 -3.93
CA GLY A 4 -32.96 11.62 -3.60
C GLY A 4 -33.34 10.67 -4.74
N ARG A 5 -32.39 10.32 -5.62
CA ARG A 5 -32.60 9.36 -6.71
C ARG A 5 -32.09 7.98 -6.27
N PRO A 6 -32.90 6.92 -6.44
CA PRO A 6 -32.43 5.56 -6.20
C PRO A 6 -31.35 5.20 -7.23
N THR A 7 -30.11 5.08 -6.76
CA THR A 7 -28.98 4.57 -7.54
C THR A 7 -28.77 3.11 -7.20
N SER A 8 -28.84 2.24 -8.21
CA SER A 8 -28.43 0.84 -8.05
C SER A 8 -26.92 0.76 -8.07
N CYS A 9 -26.34 0.09 -7.07
CA CYS A 9 -24.93 -0.28 -7.13
C CYS A 9 -24.71 -1.31 -8.25
N PRO A 10 -23.60 -1.23 -9.00
CA PRO A 10 -23.20 -2.30 -9.90
C PRO A 10 -23.09 -3.62 -9.13
N SER A 11 -23.60 -4.71 -9.69
CA SER A 11 -23.51 -6.05 -9.10
C SER A 11 -22.06 -6.52 -8.98
N ASN A 12 -21.20 -6.06 -9.88
CA ASN A 12 -19.76 -6.31 -9.84
C ASN A 12 -19.08 -5.07 -9.25
N GLY A 13 -19.02 -5.01 -7.93
CA GLY A 13 -18.26 -3.99 -7.23
C GLY A 13 -16.75 -4.23 -7.36
N PRO A 14 -15.92 -3.18 -7.20
CA PRO A 14 -14.48 -3.36 -7.05
C PRO A 14 -14.20 -4.28 -5.87
N SER A 15 -13.20 -5.15 -5.99
CA SER A 15 -12.80 -6.02 -4.90
C SER A 15 -12.34 -5.17 -3.71
N ILE A 16 -12.75 -5.55 -2.49
CA ILE A 16 -12.28 -4.86 -1.28
C ILE A 16 -10.75 -4.95 -1.14
N LEU A 17 -10.17 -5.97 -1.76
CA LEU A 17 -8.73 -6.21 -1.85
C LEU A 17 -8.00 -5.19 -2.73
N ASP A 18 -8.69 -4.49 -3.65
CA ASP A 18 -8.07 -3.56 -4.59
C ASP A 18 -8.16 -2.09 -4.15
N VAL A 19 -8.76 -1.83 -2.98
CA VAL A 19 -8.88 -0.46 -2.47
C VAL A 19 -7.55 0.02 -1.89
N ASN A 20 -7.12 1.22 -2.24
CA ASN A 20 -5.88 1.82 -1.73
C ASN A 20 -6.03 2.35 -0.29
N LEU A 21 -6.23 1.43 0.66
CA LEU A 21 -6.30 1.72 2.09
C LEU A 21 -4.93 1.53 2.77
N PRO A 22 -4.66 2.26 3.86
CA PRO A 22 -3.42 2.12 4.64
C PRO A 22 -3.36 0.83 5.48
N SER A 23 -4.41 0.00 5.42
CA SER A 23 -4.51 -1.30 6.10
C SER A 23 -4.89 -2.40 5.11
N ILE A 24 -4.52 -3.64 5.44
CA ILE A 24 -4.83 -4.83 4.63
C ILE A 24 -5.69 -5.77 5.46
N THR A 25 -6.86 -6.14 4.92
CA THR A 25 -7.74 -7.14 5.51
C THR A 25 -7.90 -8.28 4.51
N ILE A 26 -7.63 -9.51 4.96
CA ILE A 26 -7.76 -10.71 4.16
C ILE A 26 -9.07 -11.41 4.54
N PRO A 27 -10.02 -11.60 3.61
CA PRO A 27 -11.26 -12.30 3.90
C PRO A 27 -10.98 -13.78 4.21
N ASN A 28 -11.72 -14.33 5.17
CA ASN A 28 -11.56 -15.71 5.59
C ASN A 28 -11.81 -16.69 4.43
N GLY A 29 -11.01 -17.76 4.35
CA GLY A 29 -11.11 -18.80 3.33
C GLY A 29 -10.12 -18.68 2.17
N GLN A 30 -9.29 -17.63 2.12
CA GLN A 30 -8.17 -17.55 1.18
C GLN A 30 -6.85 -17.92 1.85
N TYR A 31 -6.18 -18.96 1.36
CA TYR A 31 -4.89 -19.44 1.87
C TYR A 31 -3.70 -18.59 1.42
N SER A 32 -3.83 -17.91 0.28
CA SER A 32 -2.80 -17.03 -0.29
C SER A 32 -3.46 -15.94 -1.12
N VAL A 33 -3.01 -14.70 -0.94
CA VAL A 33 -3.57 -13.53 -1.63
C VAL A 33 -2.41 -12.63 -2.06
N SER A 34 -2.43 -12.22 -3.33
CA SER A 34 -1.52 -11.20 -3.86
C SER A 34 -2.27 -9.89 -4.04
N LEU A 35 -1.68 -8.79 -3.56
CA LEU A 35 -2.30 -7.47 -3.54
C LEU A 35 -1.35 -6.44 -4.14
N THR A 36 -1.92 -5.50 -4.90
CA THR A 36 -1.17 -4.38 -5.47
C THR A 36 -1.62 -3.08 -4.81
N ARG A 37 -0.65 -2.27 -4.40
CA ARG A 37 -0.89 -0.94 -3.82
C ARG A 37 -0.01 0.09 -4.49
N SER A 38 -0.60 1.25 -4.75
CA SER A 38 0.10 2.41 -5.30
C SER A 38 0.35 3.40 -4.17
N VAL A 39 1.62 3.69 -3.95
CA VAL A 39 2.06 4.69 -2.97
C VAL A 39 2.55 5.94 -3.69
N THR A 40 2.22 7.10 -3.14
CA THR A 40 2.72 8.39 -3.62
C THR A 40 3.63 8.95 -2.55
N ASN A 41 4.86 9.29 -2.92
CA ASN A 41 5.76 10.01 -2.02
C ASN A 41 5.24 11.44 -1.81
N VAL A 42 4.93 11.77 -0.56
CA VAL A 42 4.52 13.11 -0.12
C VAL A 42 5.62 13.83 0.67
N GLY A 43 6.80 13.21 0.79
CA GLY A 43 7.97 13.72 1.50
C GLY A 43 9.06 14.26 0.57
N ALA A 44 10.31 14.15 1.02
CA ALA A 44 11.47 14.60 0.26
C ALA A 44 11.61 13.84 -1.07
N VAL A 45 12.17 14.50 -2.07
CA VAL A 45 12.53 13.85 -3.33
C VAL A 45 13.86 13.10 -3.20
N ASP A 46 14.14 12.20 -4.15
CA ASP A 46 15.32 11.33 -4.15
C ASP A 46 15.42 10.49 -2.87
N SER A 47 14.28 9.97 -2.43
CA SER A 47 14.16 9.16 -1.22
C SER A 47 14.04 7.69 -1.57
N GLU A 48 14.79 6.87 -0.86
CA GLU A 48 14.65 5.42 -0.87
C GLU A 48 13.93 4.97 0.39
N TYR A 49 12.99 4.07 0.21
CA TYR A 49 12.23 3.48 1.30
C TYR A 49 12.26 1.96 1.21
N LYS A 50 12.50 1.32 2.36
CA LYS A 50 12.52 -0.14 2.49
C LYS A 50 11.30 -0.62 3.25
N ALA A 51 10.68 -1.69 2.77
CA ALA A 51 9.59 -2.37 3.47
C ALA A 51 10.11 -3.06 4.73
N VAL A 52 9.42 -2.84 5.84
CA VAL A 52 9.63 -3.53 7.12
C VAL A 52 8.37 -4.30 7.44
N ILE A 53 8.51 -5.59 7.73
CA ILE A 53 7.41 -6.53 7.89
C ILE A 53 7.49 -7.14 9.29
N ASP A 54 6.37 -7.11 10.00
CA ASP A 54 6.16 -7.77 11.29
C ASP A 54 4.91 -8.65 11.17
N PRO A 55 5.04 -9.92 10.74
CA PRO A 55 3.90 -10.77 10.42
C PRO A 55 3.23 -11.29 11.71
N PRO A 56 1.90 -11.43 11.72
CA PRO A 56 1.23 -12.13 12.82
C PRO A 56 1.58 -13.64 12.80
N PRO A 57 1.44 -14.34 13.94
CA PRO A 57 1.74 -15.77 14.03
C PRO A 57 0.96 -16.60 12.99
N GLY A 58 1.66 -17.48 12.29
CA GLY A 58 1.04 -18.38 11.31
C GLY A 58 0.80 -17.76 9.92
N VAL A 59 1.21 -16.51 9.69
CA VAL A 59 1.09 -15.83 8.38
C VAL A 59 2.48 -15.56 7.80
N ALA A 60 2.66 -15.87 6.52
CA ALA A 60 3.84 -15.48 5.76
C ALA A 60 3.51 -14.30 4.86
N ILE A 61 4.32 -13.24 4.92
CA ILE A 61 4.13 -12.02 4.13
C ILE A 61 5.37 -11.83 3.25
N LYS A 62 5.15 -11.56 1.96
CA LYS A 62 6.18 -11.23 0.99
C LYS A 62 5.79 -9.93 0.28
N VAL A 63 6.72 -8.98 0.22
CA VAL A 63 6.53 -7.69 -0.47
C VAL A 63 7.49 -7.62 -1.65
N GLU A 64 6.97 -7.28 -2.83
CA GLU A 64 7.77 -7.11 -4.04
C GLU A 64 7.31 -5.85 -4.81
N PRO A 65 8.22 -4.90 -5.09
CA PRO A 65 9.60 -4.82 -4.60
C PRO A 65 9.64 -4.44 -3.11
N ASP A 66 10.68 -4.88 -2.40
CA ASP A 66 10.91 -4.54 -0.98
C ASP A 66 11.57 -3.17 -0.78
N ARG A 67 12.04 -2.55 -1.86
CA ARG A 67 12.60 -1.20 -1.91
C ARG A 67 11.91 -0.36 -2.96
N LEU A 68 11.56 0.86 -2.59
CA LEU A 68 10.97 1.87 -3.45
C LEU A 68 11.85 3.11 -3.47
N VAL A 69 12.32 3.47 -4.67
CA VAL A 69 13.12 4.68 -4.88
C VAL A 69 12.26 5.70 -5.61
N PHE A 70 12.04 6.84 -4.96
CA PHE A 70 11.34 7.98 -5.55
C PHE A 70 12.35 9.04 -5.95
N PHE A 71 12.69 9.10 -7.23
CA PHE A 71 13.51 10.16 -7.78
C PHE A 71 12.63 11.28 -8.34
N GLN A 72 13.05 12.54 -8.20
CA GLN A 72 12.47 13.61 -9.02
C GLN A 72 13.08 13.49 -10.42
N SER A 73 12.28 13.45 -11.48
CA SER A 73 12.81 13.70 -12.83
C SER A 73 13.13 15.19 -12.94
N ARG A 74 14.29 15.62 -12.40
CA ARG A 74 14.98 16.87 -12.70
C ARG A 74 16.46 16.73 -12.35
N SER A 75 17.28 17.01 -13.35
CA SER A 75 18.74 17.05 -13.39
C SER A 75 19.47 17.24 -12.04
N PHE A 76 20.31 16.25 -11.74
CA PHE A 76 21.56 16.25 -10.95
C PHE A 76 21.58 16.82 -9.52
N LEU A 77 21.95 15.88 -8.62
CA LEU A 77 22.47 16.01 -7.26
C LEU A 77 21.48 16.38 -6.15
N SER A 78 21.15 15.41 -5.30
CA SER A 78 21.46 15.52 -3.86
C SER A 78 21.45 14.16 -3.15
N SER A 79 22.21 14.09 -2.05
CA SER A 79 22.70 12.93 -1.28
C SER A 79 21.63 12.15 -0.50
N PRO A 80 21.85 10.85 -0.23
CA PRO A 80 20.91 10.01 0.52
C PRO A 80 20.98 10.26 2.03
N GLY A 81 19.85 10.64 2.62
CA GLY A 81 19.60 10.53 4.06
C GLY A 81 18.75 9.29 4.35
N GLU A 82 19.10 8.53 5.38
CA GLU A 82 18.32 7.35 5.81
C GLU A 82 16.96 7.77 6.38
N HIS A 83 15.88 7.47 5.66
CA HIS A 83 14.52 7.63 6.17
C HIS A 83 13.70 6.38 5.81
N GLY A 84 13.45 5.52 6.80
CA GLY A 84 12.57 4.36 6.64
C GLY A 84 11.11 4.79 6.48
N ILE A 85 10.38 4.21 5.52
CA ILE A 85 8.92 4.23 5.57
C ILE A 85 8.53 3.35 6.74
N LEU A 86 7.91 3.96 7.75
CA LEU A 86 7.02 3.24 8.64
C LEU A 86 5.79 2.92 7.78
N PHE A 87 5.80 1.76 7.11
CA PHE A 87 4.55 1.05 6.93
C PHE A 87 4.06 0.91 8.36
N ARG A 88 3.05 1.72 8.74
CA ARG A 88 2.32 1.45 9.96
C ARG A 88 2.04 -0.04 9.86
N LYS A 89 2.59 -0.75 10.84
CA LYS A 89 2.47 -2.17 11.11
C LYS A 89 1.38 -2.76 10.23
N LEU A 90 1.69 -3.75 9.40
CA LEU A 90 0.68 -4.43 8.60
C LEU A 90 -0.27 -5.10 9.60
N ASP A 91 -1.19 -4.32 10.15
CA ASP A 91 -2.18 -4.73 11.10
C ASP A 91 -3.20 -5.43 10.21
N LEU A 92 -2.98 -6.73 10.05
CA LEU A 92 -4.02 -7.66 9.67
C LEU A 92 -5.07 -7.58 10.78
N VAL A 93 -6.09 -6.75 10.54
CA VAL A 93 -7.30 -6.69 11.37
C VAL A 93 -8.17 -7.89 11.06
#